data_AF-A0ABD5EHV3-F1
#
_entry.id   AF-A0ABD5EHV3-F1
#
_cell.length_a   1.000
_cell.length_b   1.000
_cell.length_c   1.000
_cell.angle_alpha   90.00
_cell.angle_beta   90.00
_cell.angle_gamma   90.00
#
_symmetry.space_group_name_H-M   'P 1'
#
loop_
_entity.id
_entity.type
_entity.pdbx_description
1 polymer ?
#
loop_
_entity_poly.entity_id
_entity_poly.type
_entity_poly.pdbx_seq_one_letter_code
_entity_poly.pdbx_strand_id
1 'polypeptide(L)'
;MGGPGSACALPVTFTLAERWKAVAVDTGRLTAEAGDDVDADVLDAVLRQGPVRAACEADAKPAGHIGFLRVWTGDGGGDDARTVLEAFVAAQEHTSGARYRSFTSGGLTGAEVAYRYGGGLPQGAKPERALAVVTPDGPVVLHLGGLDGAEFRAMTPAFELARDTLRAV
;
A
#
# COMPACT_ATOMS: atom_id res chain seq x y z
N MET A 1 -8.70 -10.61 1.95
CA MET A 1 -8.34 -10.03 0.64
C MET A 1 -7.41 -11.01 -0.09
N GLY A 2 -7.30 -10.96 -1.41
CA GLY A 2 -6.28 -11.70 -2.18
C GLY A 2 -6.64 -13.12 -2.62
N GLY A 3 -7.47 -13.85 -1.87
CA GLY A 3 -7.80 -15.25 -2.17
C GLY A 3 -8.64 -15.44 -3.44
N PRO A 4 -8.70 -16.68 -3.98
CA PRO A 4 -9.53 -17.02 -5.12
C PRO A 4 -11.00 -16.61 -4.93
N GLY A 5 -11.60 -16.00 -5.95
CA GLY A 5 -12.99 -15.51 -5.91
C GLY A 5 -13.18 -14.22 -5.11
N SER A 6 -12.11 -13.61 -4.59
CA SER A 6 -12.21 -12.26 -4.00
C SER A 6 -12.26 -11.18 -5.07
N ALA A 7 -12.74 -10.00 -4.70
CA ALA A 7 -12.78 -8.82 -5.60
C ALA A 7 -11.38 -8.33 -6.04
N CYS A 8 -10.32 -8.91 -5.48
CA CYS A 8 -8.94 -8.53 -5.69
C CYS A 8 -8.07 -9.79 -5.58
N ALA A 9 -7.84 -10.47 -6.69
CA ALA A 9 -6.93 -11.62 -6.73
C ALA A 9 -5.49 -11.13 -6.61
N LEU A 10 -4.74 -11.71 -5.67
CA LEU A 10 -3.36 -11.34 -5.38
C LEU A 10 -2.56 -12.64 -5.16
N PRO A 11 -1.23 -12.63 -5.35
CA PRO A 11 -0.40 -13.79 -5.04
C PRO A 11 -0.19 -13.99 -3.52
N VAL A 12 -0.84 -13.15 -2.71
CA VAL A 12 -0.87 -13.23 -1.25
C VAL A 12 -2.29 -13.07 -0.74
N THR A 13 -2.56 -13.61 0.44
CA THR A 13 -3.80 -13.36 1.16
C THR A 13 -3.53 -12.87 2.56
N PHE A 14 -4.42 -12.01 3.05
CA PHE A 14 -4.39 -11.46 4.40
C PHE A 14 -5.80 -11.07 4.86
N THR A 15 -5.93 -10.93 6.17
CA THR A 15 -7.19 -10.58 6.85
C THR A 15 -7.37 -9.07 6.83
N LEU A 16 -8.59 -8.62 6.50
CA LEU A 16 -8.98 -7.23 6.68
C LEU A 16 -9.56 -7.05 8.09
N ALA A 17 -9.31 -5.90 8.70
CA ALA A 17 -9.94 -5.54 9.95
C ALA A 17 -11.47 -5.47 9.79
N GLU A 18 -12.19 -5.64 10.90
CA GLU A 18 -13.64 -5.62 10.90
C GLU A 18 -14.16 -4.34 10.25
N ARG A 19 -15.18 -4.47 9.38
CA ARG A 19 -15.83 -3.37 8.66
C ARG A 19 -14.93 -2.62 7.65
N TRP A 20 -13.68 -3.04 7.43
CA TRP A 20 -12.93 -2.60 6.26
C TRP A 20 -13.43 -3.33 5.02
N LYS A 21 -13.54 -2.60 3.90
CA LYS A 21 -14.11 -3.15 2.66
C LYS A 21 -13.09 -3.11 1.53
N ALA A 22 -12.84 -4.25 0.91
CA ALA A 22 -12.10 -4.31 -0.34
C ALA A 22 -12.88 -3.57 -1.45
N VAL A 23 -12.22 -2.65 -2.12
CA VAL A 23 -12.74 -1.88 -3.25
C VAL A 23 -11.70 -1.81 -4.36
N ALA A 24 -12.16 -1.48 -5.58
CA ALA A 24 -11.24 -1.13 -6.66
C ALA A 24 -10.51 0.17 -6.29
N VAL A 25 -9.30 0.35 -6.83
CA VAL A 25 -8.56 1.60 -6.62
C VAL A 25 -9.41 2.77 -7.13
N ASP A 26 -9.67 3.75 -6.27
CA ASP A 26 -10.41 4.96 -6.65
C ASP A 26 -9.58 5.82 -7.63
N THR A 27 -9.77 5.55 -8.92
CA THR A 27 -9.15 6.31 -10.02
C THR A 27 -9.77 7.70 -10.15
N GLY A 28 -11.01 7.92 -9.73
CA GLY A 28 -11.68 9.22 -9.81
C GLY A 28 -11.07 10.26 -8.88
N ARG A 29 -10.59 9.85 -7.70
CA ARG A 29 -9.82 10.73 -6.80
C ARG A 29 -8.41 11.03 -7.35
N LEU A 30 -7.85 10.12 -8.15
CA LEU A 30 -6.55 10.30 -8.81
C LEU A 30 -6.64 11.20 -10.05
N THR A 31 -7.78 11.21 -10.73
CA THR A 31 -8.03 12.04 -11.92
C THR A 31 -8.72 13.37 -11.63
N ALA A 32 -9.22 13.60 -10.41
CA ALA A 32 -9.75 14.90 -9.98
C ALA A 32 -8.71 16.04 -10.09
N GLU A 33 -7.42 15.71 -10.15
CA GLU A 33 -6.32 16.65 -10.42
C GLU A 33 -5.96 16.76 -11.92
N ALA A 34 -6.46 15.86 -12.76
CA ALA A 34 -6.12 15.72 -14.19
C ALA A 34 -7.25 16.09 -15.17
N GLY A 35 -8.51 16.20 -14.72
CA GLY A 35 -9.68 16.53 -15.57
C GLY A 35 -10.41 15.29 -16.10
N ASP A 36 -11.56 15.46 -16.76
CA ASP A 36 -12.45 14.35 -17.19
C ASP A 36 -11.94 13.57 -18.44
N ASP A 37 -10.90 14.06 -19.11
CA ASP A 37 -10.31 13.43 -20.32
C ASP A 37 -8.92 12.83 -20.04
N VAL A 38 -8.85 11.87 -19.10
CA VAL A 38 -7.57 11.24 -18.74
C VAL A 38 -7.31 10.05 -19.65
N ASP A 39 -6.30 10.18 -20.51
CA ASP A 39 -5.80 9.08 -21.33
C ASP A 39 -5.38 7.88 -20.46
N ALA A 40 -5.58 6.67 -20.98
CA ALA A 40 -5.24 5.43 -20.28
C ALA A 40 -3.78 5.38 -19.82
N ASP A 41 -2.86 5.95 -20.60
CA ASP A 41 -1.43 6.03 -20.28
C ASP A 41 -1.15 7.01 -19.11
N VAL A 42 -1.93 8.07 -18.97
CA VAL A 42 -1.82 9.02 -17.85
C VAL A 42 -2.35 8.37 -16.57
N LEU A 43 -3.49 7.68 -16.67
CA LEU A 43 -4.02 6.91 -15.54
C LEU A 43 -3.03 5.81 -15.09
N ASP A 44 -2.41 5.13 -16.06
CA ASP A 44 -1.39 4.11 -15.82
C ASP A 44 -0.17 4.67 -15.07
N ALA A 45 0.28 5.87 -15.45
CA ALA A 45 1.39 6.55 -14.79
C ALA A 45 1.03 6.95 -13.34
N VAL A 46 -0.19 7.41 -13.08
CA VAL A 46 -0.64 7.80 -11.74
C VAL A 46 -0.80 6.59 -10.81
N LEU A 47 -1.09 5.41 -11.36
CA LEU A 47 -1.20 4.16 -10.61
C LEU A 47 0.16 3.48 -10.36
N ARG A 48 1.27 4.07 -10.81
CA ARG A 48 2.63 3.55 -10.57
C ARG A 48 3.29 4.28 -9.39
N GLN A 49 3.99 3.51 -8.56
CA GLN A 49 4.91 4.06 -7.56
C GLN A 49 6.18 3.22 -7.55
N GLY A 50 7.23 3.73 -8.19
CA GLY A 50 8.48 2.99 -8.39
C GLY A 50 8.23 1.72 -9.21
N PRO A 51 8.67 0.53 -8.73
CA PRO A 51 8.57 -0.71 -9.49
C PRO A 51 7.18 -1.37 -9.45
N VAL A 52 6.22 -0.80 -8.71
CA VAL A 52 4.91 -1.43 -8.47
C VAL A 52 3.75 -0.56 -8.95
N ARG A 53 2.61 -1.22 -9.16
CA ARG A 53 1.34 -0.64 -9.61
C ARG A 53 0.23 -0.89 -8.60
N ALA A 54 -0.65 0.07 -8.39
CA ALA A 54 -1.79 -0.10 -7.51
C ALA A 54 -2.72 -1.17 -8.08
N ALA A 55 -2.98 -2.21 -7.29
CA ALA A 55 -3.86 -3.31 -7.65
C ALA A 55 -5.24 -3.12 -7.01
N CYS A 56 -5.26 -2.83 -5.71
CA CYS A 56 -6.48 -2.82 -4.92
C CYS A 56 -6.36 -1.89 -3.71
N GLU A 57 -7.49 -1.59 -3.08
CA GLU A 57 -7.49 -0.91 -1.80
C GLU A 57 -8.57 -1.46 -0.86
N ALA A 58 -8.35 -1.26 0.44
CA ALA A 58 -9.37 -1.49 1.46
C ALA A 58 -9.76 -0.14 2.07
N ASP A 59 -11.05 0.21 1.92
CA ASP A 59 -11.64 1.43 2.46
C ASP A 59 -11.92 1.27 3.96
N ALA A 60 -11.37 2.20 4.74
CA ALA A 60 -11.52 2.25 6.19
C ALA A 60 -12.75 3.05 6.65
N LYS A 61 -13.41 3.80 5.75
CA LYS A 61 -14.60 4.61 6.08
C LYS A 61 -15.73 3.83 6.75
N PRO A 62 -16.09 2.59 6.33
CA PRO A 62 -17.16 1.87 7.00
C PRO A 62 -16.80 1.43 8.43
N ALA A 63 -15.51 1.46 8.79
CA ALA A 63 -15.00 1.27 10.14
C ALA A 63 -14.87 2.59 10.93
N GLY A 64 -15.18 3.75 10.32
CA GLY A 64 -15.15 5.07 10.96
C GLY A 64 -13.83 5.84 10.82
N HIS A 65 -12.97 5.45 9.87
CA HIS A 65 -11.68 6.10 9.64
C HIS A 65 -11.59 6.76 8.26
N ILE A 66 -10.72 7.76 8.13
CA ILE A 66 -10.45 8.43 6.84
C ILE A 66 -9.06 7.98 6.34
N GLY A 67 -9.06 6.91 5.57
CA GLY A 67 -7.86 6.38 4.92
C GLY A 67 -8.11 5.05 4.23
N PHE A 68 -7.03 4.52 3.67
CA PHE A 68 -7.04 3.28 2.90
C PHE A 68 -5.80 2.45 3.22
N LEU A 69 -5.95 1.14 3.12
CA LEU A 69 -4.83 0.22 2.93
C LEU A 69 -4.74 -0.07 1.44
N ARG A 70 -3.72 0.45 0.77
CA ARG A 70 -3.51 0.20 -0.66
C ARG A 70 -2.57 -0.98 -0.87
N VAL A 71 -2.92 -1.82 -1.82
CA VAL A 71 -2.12 -2.96 -2.26
C VAL A 71 -1.54 -2.64 -3.63
N TRP A 72 -0.24 -2.87 -3.77
CA TRP A 72 0.50 -2.70 -5.00
C TRP A 72 1.15 -4.01 -5.41
N THR A 73 1.21 -4.27 -6.71
CA THR A 73 1.84 -5.44 -7.31
C THR A 73 2.84 -5.01 -8.37
N GLY A 74 3.96 -5.72 -8.48
CA GLY A 74 4.93 -5.52 -9.56
C GLY A 74 5.12 -6.79 -10.38
N ASP A 75 5.78 -6.65 -11.51
CA ASP A 75 6.23 -7.80 -12.29
C ASP A 75 7.31 -8.57 -11.51
N GLY A 76 7.40 -9.88 -11.75
CA GLY A 76 8.46 -10.71 -11.18
C GLY A 76 9.85 -10.18 -11.55
N GLY A 77 10.72 -10.07 -10.54
CA GLY A 77 12.10 -9.62 -10.66
C GLY A 77 12.98 -10.29 -9.60
N GLY A 78 14.31 -10.21 -9.78
CA GLY A 78 15.28 -10.76 -8.83
C GLY A 78 15.46 -9.92 -7.56
N ASP A 79 14.75 -8.80 -7.43
CA ASP A 79 14.84 -7.90 -6.30
C ASP A 79 14.19 -8.50 -5.05
N ASP A 80 14.83 -8.28 -3.90
CA ASP A 80 14.25 -8.67 -2.61
C ASP A 80 13.20 -7.66 -2.12
N ALA A 81 12.44 -8.05 -1.10
CA ALA A 81 11.38 -7.24 -0.53
C ALA A 81 11.85 -5.85 -0.06
N ARG A 82 13.10 -5.75 0.44
CA ARG A 82 13.65 -4.49 0.92
C ARG A 82 14.00 -3.58 -0.25
N THR A 83 14.64 -4.10 -1.30
CA THR A 83 14.96 -3.34 -2.51
C THR A 83 13.70 -2.76 -3.15
N VAL A 84 12.63 -3.56 -3.27
CA VAL A 84 11.33 -3.09 -3.78
C VAL A 84 10.79 -1.95 -2.91
N LEU A 85 10.85 -2.09 -1.58
CA LEU A 85 10.30 -1.10 -0.65
C LEU A 85 11.12 0.20 -0.64
N GLU A 86 12.44 0.12 -0.78
CA GLU A 86 13.31 1.29 -0.92
C GLU A 86 12.99 2.06 -2.21
N ALA A 87 12.81 1.36 -3.33
CA ALA A 87 12.42 1.98 -4.60
C ALA A 87 10.99 2.58 -4.54
N PHE A 88 10.06 1.91 -3.85
CA PHE A 88 8.70 2.42 -3.60
C PHE A 88 8.70 3.74 -2.81
N VAL A 89 9.51 3.84 -1.75
CA VAL A 89 9.62 5.07 -0.94
C VAL A 89 10.36 6.17 -1.71
N ALA A 90 11.41 5.82 -2.45
CA ALA A 90 12.19 6.78 -3.23
C ALA A 90 11.38 7.43 -4.37
N ALA A 91 10.40 6.71 -4.92
CA ALA A 91 9.47 7.24 -5.92
C ALA A 91 8.44 8.22 -5.35
N GLN A 92 8.30 8.31 -4.01
CA GLN A 92 7.40 9.26 -3.35
C GLN A 92 8.19 10.49 -2.91
N GLU A 93 7.89 11.63 -3.52
CA GLU A 93 8.47 12.92 -3.12
C GLU A 93 8.04 13.32 -1.70
N HIS A 94 8.77 14.26 -1.09
CA HIS A 94 8.49 14.77 0.26
C HIS A 94 8.55 13.72 1.37
N THR A 95 9.29 12.64 1.16
CA THR A 95 9.51 11.59 2.15
C THR A 95 10.76 11.85 3.00
N SER A 96 10.73 11.44 4.26
CA SER A 96 11.87 11.57 5.17
C SER A 96 11.85 10.53 6.30
N GLY A 97 13.01 10.29 6.90
CA GLY A 97 13.14 9.50 8.12
C GLY A 97 12.76 8.03 7.98
N ALA A 98 12.94 7.44 6.78
CA ALA A 98 12.63 6.04 6.52
C ALA A 98 13.45 5.10 7.42
N ARG A 99 12.76 4.14 8.05
CA ARG A 99 13.34 3.11 8.90
C ARG A 99 12.83 1.75 8.47
N TYR A 100 13.74 0.88 8.08
CA TYR A 100 13.43 -0.43 7.54
C TYR A 100 13.68 -1.52 8.59
N ARG A 101 12.81 -2.54 8.60
CA ARG A 101 12.97 -3.76 9.40
C ARG A 101 12.51 -4.98 8.61
N SER A 102 13.10 -6.13 8.87
CA SER A 102 12.59 -7.40 8.36
C SER A 102 11.48 -7.94 9.24
N PHE A 103 10.61 -8.77 8.67
CA PHE A 103 9.62 -9.55 9.41
C PHE A 103 9.39 -10.89 8.69
N THR A 104 8.75 -11.83 9.39
CA THR A 104 8.26 -13.07 8.80
C THR A 104 6.77 -13.23 9.10
N SER A 105 6.00 -13.72 8.13
CA SER A 105 4.58 -14.06 8.32
C SER A 105 4.16 -15.10 7.29
N GLY A 106 3.43 -16.13 7.71
CA GLY A 106 2.85 -17.10 6.78
C GLY A 106 3.84 -17.76 5.81
N GLY A 107 5.08 -18.00 6.27
CA GLY A 107 6.17 -18.56 5.45
C GLY A 107 6.89 -17.56 4.54
N LEU A 108 6.45 -16.31 4.50
CA LEU A 108 7.08 -15.23 3.75
C LEU A 108 8.10 -14.49 4.61
N THR A 109 9.22 -14.12 4.00
CA THR A 109 10.16 -13.13 4.54
C THR A 109 9.88 -11.80 3.85
N GLY A 110 9.62 -10.76 4.64
CA GLY A 110 9.27 -9.44 4.14
C GLY A 110 10.12 -8.33 4.75
N ALA A 111 9.98 -7.15 4.17
CA ALA A 111 10.53 -5.90 4.68
C ALA A 111 9.40 -4.93 5.02
N GLU A 112 9.60 -4.11 6.04
CA GLU A 112 8.64 -3.13 6.50
C GLU A 112 9.34 -1.79 6.70
N VAL A 113 8.70 -0.69 6.31
CA VAL A 113 9.21 0.66 6.43
C VAL A 113 8.23 1.53 7.19
N ALA A 114 8.76 2.33 8.12
CA ALA A 114 8.07 3.47 8.70
C ALA A 114 8.79 4.75 8.28
N TYR A 115 8.04 5.75 7.79
CA TYR A 115 8.59 7.00 7.29
C TYR A 115 7.61 8.15 7.50
N ARG A 116 8.00 9.36 7.10
CA ARG A 116 7.12 10.52 7.07
C ARG A 116 6.94 11.01 5.65
N TYR A 117 5.73 11.41 5.29
CA TYR A 117 5.38 12.02 4.01
C TYR A 117 4.82 13.43 4.21
N GLY A 118 5.02 14.32 3.24
CA GLY A 118 4.50 15.68 3.24
C GLY A 118 5.40 16.70 3.93
N GLY A 119 6.70 16.41 4.07
CA GLY A 119 7.67 17.39 4.52
C GLY A 119 7.73 18.59 3.57
N GLY A 120 7.55 19.79 4.10
CA GLY A 120 7.49 21.03 3.30
C GLY A 120 6.12 21.36 2.72
N LEU A 121 5.11 20.50 2.90
CA LEU A 121 3.72 20.82 2.55
C LEU A 121 3.05 21.63 3.68
N PRO A 122 2.04 22.48 3.39
CA PRO A 122 1.34 23.29 4.40
C PRO A 122 0.73 22.46 5.55
N GLN A 123 0.35 21.22 5.27
CA GLN A 123 -0.27 20.29 6.23
C GLN A 123 0.76 19.65 7.18
N GLY A 124 2.06 19.81 6.88
CA GLY A 124 3.14 19.20 7.62
C GLY A 124 3.32 17.71 7.35
N ALA A 125 4.43 17.16 7.83
CA ALA A 125 4.77 15.76 7.61
C ALA A 125 3.88 14.84 8.46
N LYS A 126 3.30 13.79 7.88
CA LYS A 126 2.51 12.75 8.55
C LYS A 126 3.22 11.39 8.53
N PRO A 127 2.98 10.50 9.51
CA PRO A 127 3.52 9.15 9.49
C PRO A 127 2.86 8.30 8.39
N GLU A 128 3.67 7.47 7.74
CA GLU A 128 3.22 6.42 6.82
C GLU A 128 3.98 5.13 7.10
N ARG A 129 3.39 4.00 6.69
CA ARG A 129 3.96 2.67 6.88
C ARG A 129 3.64 1.79 5.69
N ALA A 130 4.63 1.06 5.21
CA ALA A 130 4.45 0.09 4.16
C ALA A 130 5.21 -1.21 4.47
N LEU A 131 4.76 -2.32 3.90
CA LEU A 131 5.49 -3.58 3.90
C LEU A 131 5.55 -4.14 2.50
N ALA A 132 6.57 -4.95 2.23
CA ALA A 132 6.74 -5.70 1.01
C ALA A 132 7.03 -7.16 1.32
N VAL A 133 6.53 -8.04 0.45
CA VAL A 133 6.92 -9.44 0.33
C VAL A 133 7.12 -9.76 -1.14
N VAL A 134 7.97 -10.75 -1.43
CA VAL A 134 8.18 -11.24 -2.80
C VAL A 134 7.58 -12.64 -2.91
N THR A 135 6.83 -12.87 -3.98
CA THR A 135 6.24 -14.16 -4.34
C THR A 135 6.80 -14.61 -5.70
N PRO A 136 6.61 -15.88 -6.11
CA PRO A 136 6.96 -16.32 -7.46
C PRO A 136 6.31 -15.49 -8.57
N ASP A 137 5.13 -14.93 -8.31
CA ASP A 137 4.37 -14.10 -9.27
C ASP A 137 4.74 -12.61 -9.20
N GLY A 138 5.68 -12.24 -8.32
CA GLY A 138 6.18 -10.87 -8.17
C GLY A 138 6.00 -10.28 -6.77
N PRO A 139 6.48 -9.05 -6.56
CA PRO A 139 6.38 -8.37 -5.28
C PRO A 139 4.96 -7.86 -5.01
N VAL A 140 4.60 -7.85 -3.72
CA VAL A 140 3.39 -7.23 -3.20
C VAL A 140 3.75 -6.24 -2.11
N VAL A 141 3.26 -4.99 -2.25
CA VAL A 141 3.42 -3.94 -1.24
C VAL A 141 2.06 -3.62 -0.62
N LEU A 142 1.98 -3.61 0.70
CA LEU A 142 0.83 -3.07 1.44
C LEU A 142 1.24 -1.72 2.03
N HIS A 143 0.49 -0.67 1.75
CA HIS A 143 0.81 0.69 2.17
C HIS A 143 -0.37 1.30 2.94
N LEU A 144 -0.10 1.73 4.17
CA LEU A 144 -1.04 2.44 5.03
C LEU A 144 -0.72 3.92 5.05
N GLY A 145 -1.66 4.72 4.53
CA GLY A 145 -1.71 6.16 4.69
C GLY A 145 -2.95 6.58 5.47
N GLY A 146 -2.82 7.61 6.31
CA GLY A 146 -3.94 8.30 6.96
C GLY A 146 -4.11 9.72 6.47
N LEU A 147 -5.29 10.32 6.68
CA LEU A 147 -5.48 11.76 6.44
C LEU A 147 -4.45 12.57 7.23
N ASP A 148 -4.28 12.23 8.51
CA ASP A 148 -3.31 12.81 9.43
C ASP A 148 -2.68 11.74 10.35
N GLY A 149 -1.89 12.18 11.33
CA GLY A 149 -1.25 11.29 12.28
C GLY A 149 -2.19 10.59 13.27
N ALA A 150 -3.36 11.17 13.58
CA ALA A 150 -4.34 10.55 14.46
C ALA A 150 -5.08 9.42 13.73
N GLU A 151 -5.55 9.68 12.51
CA GLU A 151 -6.15 8.66 11.63
C GLU A 151 -5.16 7.52 11.36
N PHE A 152 -3.91 7.84 11.04
CA PHE A 152 -2.87 6.82 10.85
C PHE A 152 -2.70 5.91 12.08
N ARG A 153 -2.64 6.48 13.28
CA ARG A 153 -2.51 5.69 14.52
C ARG A 153 -3.74 4.83 14.77
N ALA A 154 -4.93 5.36 14.53
CA ALA A 154 -6.18 4.63 14.70
C ALA A 154 -6.29 3.42 13.76
N MET A 155 -5.73 3.54 12.55
CA MET A 155 -5.73 2.45 11.56
C MET A 155 -4.52 1.50 11.66
N THR A 156 -3.52 1.80 12.48
CA THR A 156 -2.32 0.96 12.64
C THR A 156 -2.65 -0.49 13.02
N PRO A 157 -3.61 -0.78 13.94
CA PRO A 157 -3.99 -2.15 14.25
C PRO A 157 -4.50 -2.95 13.05
N ALA A 158 -5.19 -2.30 12.09
CA ALA A 158 -5.65 -2.96 10.87
C ALA A 158 -4.48 -3.36 9.96
N PHE A 159 -3.46 -2.51 9.85
CA PHE A 159 -2.24 -2.84 9.12
C PHE A 159 -1.45 -3.98 9.79
N GLU A 160 -1.41 -4.01 11.12
CA GLU A 160 -0.75 -5.10 11.86
C GLU A 160 -1.46 -6.43 11.68
N LEU A 161 -2.79 -6.44 11.74
CA LEU A 161 -3.57 -7.63 11.41
C LEU A 161 -3.29 -8.14 9.99
N ALA A 162 -3.23 -7.22 9.01
CA ALA A 162 -2.91 -7.57 7.63
C ALA A 162 -1.49 -8.19 7.53
N ARG A 163 -0.49 -7.58 8.18
CA ARG A 163 0.88 -8.09 8.24
C ARG A 163 0.94 -9.48 8.88
N ASP A 164 0.33 -9.65 10.04
CA ASP A 164 0.48 -10.85 10.87
C ASP A 164 -0.31 -12.05 10.33
N THR A 165 -1.25 -11.81 9.40
CA THR A 165 -2.03 -12.86 8.72
C THR A 165 -1.63 -13.04 7.26
N LEU A 166 -0.61 -12.30 6.80
CA LEU A 166 -0.09 -12.35 5.44
C LEU A 166 0.55 -13.70 5.16
N ARG A 167 0.20 -14.30 4.02
CA ARG A 167 0.74 -15.56 3.51
C ARG A 167 0.62 -15.63 1.99
N ALA A 168 1.43 -16.46 1.35
CA ALA A 168 1.26 -16.79 -0.07
C ALA A 168 -0.09 -17.50 -0.31
N VAL A 169 -0.63 -17.34 -1.51
CA VAL A 169 -1.80 -18.09 -2.01
C VAL A 169 -1.35 -19.42 -2.62
#